data_AF-A0A926TNE7-F1
#
_entry.id   AF-A0A926TNE7-F1
#
_cell.length_a   1.000
_cell.length_b   1.000
_cell.length_c   1.000
_cell.angle_alpha   90.00
_cell.angle_beta   90.00
_cell.angle_gamma   90.00
#
_symmetry.space_group_name_H-M   'P 1'
#
loop_
_entity.id
_entity.type
_entity.pdbx_description
1 polymer ?
#
loop_
_entity_poly.entity_id
_entity_poly.type
_entity_poly.pdbx_seq_one_letter_code
_entity_poly.pdbx_strand_id
1 'polypeptide(L)'
;MTSSKSNDRSNHSGVQDQPQRKASSVAKKPTPSVATFVFAAGDPQEGNLATPINNSAFTHWFINQLPAYRQGVSPFQRGLQVGLSHGFWLLGPFVALGPLRDTNLALFAGLSATIGLVAIATLAIAVYAESAPLPPIATLTTPKPPTDLGVPQGWRSLARGFWFGGTSGAFFATALLLIFTF
;
A
#
# COMPACT_ATOMS: atom_id res chain seq x y z
N MET A 1 -81.05 -29.60 -20.52
CA MET A 1 -81.74 -29.07 -21.72
C MET A 1 -81.55 -27.57 -21.67
N THR A 2 -80.77 -26.89 -22.50
CA THR A 2 -80.51 -27.06 -23.93
C THR A 2 -79.11 -26.58 -24.31
N SER A 3 -78.57 -27.28 -25.32
CA SER A 3 -77.34 -27.03 -26.07
C SER A 3 -77.42 -25.74 -26.90
N SER A 4 -76.32 -25.00 -27.03
CA SER A 4 -76.08 -24.17 -28.22
C SER A 4 -74.58 -23.99 -28.52
N LYS A 5 -74.15 -24.77 -29.52
CA LYS A 5 -73.16 -24.51 -30.60
C LYS A 5 -71.91 -23.65 -30.33
N SER A 6 -70.76 -24.33 -30.39
CA SER A 6 -69.72 -24.21 -31.44
C SER A 6 -69.47 -22.81 -32.03
N ASN A 7 -68.31 -22.23 -31.74
CA ASN A 7 -67.64 -21.37 -32.70
C ASN A 7 -66.11 -21.51 -32.58
N ASP A 8 -65.59 -22.39 -33.42
CA ASP A 8 -64.17 -22.59 -33.71
C ASP A 8 -63.72 -21.49 -34.68
N ARG A 9 -62.82 -20.62 -34.23
CA ARG A 9 -62.08 -19.68 -35.09
C ARG A 9 -60.62 -19.63 -34.64
N SER A 10 -59.85 -20.51 -35.26
CA SER A 10 -58.41 -20.43 -35.41
C SER A 10 -58.02 -19.08 -36.04
N ASN A 11 -57.62 -18.13 -35.19
CA ASN A 11 -57.03 -16.90 -35.67
C ASN A 11 -55.53 -17.12 -35.91
N HIS A 12 -55.20 -17.57 -37.11
CA HIS A 12 -53.87 -17.40 -37.69
C HIS A 12 -53.58 -15.91 -37.77
N SER A 13 -52.67 -15.42 -36.92
CA SER A 13 -52.03 -14.12 -37.11
C SER A 13 -50.55 -14.26 -36.74
N GLY A 14 -49.72 -13.75 -37.63
CA GLY A 14 -48.33 -14.15 -37.83
C GLY A 14 -47.46 -14.06 -36.58
N VAL A 15 -46.75 -15.16 -36.34
CA VAL A 15 -45.46 -15.14 -35.65
C VAL A 15 -44.55 -14.21 -36.44
N GLN A 16 -44.39 -12.99 -35.95
CA GLN A 16 -43.36 -12.07 -36.42
C GLN A 16 -42.05 -12.53 -35.80
N ASP A 17 -41.45 -13.57 -36.39
CA ASP A 17 -40.07 -13.94 -36.17
C ASP A 17 -39.19 -12.80 -36.72
N GLN A 18 -39.01 -11.74 -35.92
CA GLN A 18 -37.86 -10.88 -36.10
C GLN A 18 -36.62 -11.76 -35.92
N PRO A 19 -35.74 -11.89 -36.91
CA PRO A 19 -34.45 -12.52 -36.65
C PRO A 19 -33.73 -11.60 -35.67
N GLN A 20 -33.70 -12.02 -34.41
CA GLN A 20 -32.77 -11.54 -33.40
C GLN A 20 -31.37 -11.69 -33.99
N ARG A 21 -30.91 -10.66 -34.69
CA ARG A 21 -29.51 -10.49 -35.06
C ARG A 21 -28.81 -10.32 -33.72
N LYS A 22 -28.42 -11.44 -33.10
CA LYS A 22 -27.32 -11.50 -32.16
C LYS A 22 -26.12 -10.94 -32.90
N ALA A 23 -25.99 -9.62 -32.88
CA ALA A 23 -24.71 -8.97 -33.03
C ALA A 23 -23.91 -9.41 -31.81
N SER A 24 -23.33 -10.60 -31.90
CA SER A 24 -22.12 -10.92 -31.17
C SER A 24 -21.13 -9.83 -31.56
N SER A 25 -21.05 -8.79 -30.74
CA SER A 25 -19.91 -7.89 -30.73
C SER A 25 -18.74 -8.75 -30.27
N VAL A 26 -18.16 -9.50 -31.21
CA VAL A 26 -16.85 -10.09 -31.08
C VAL A 26 -15.95 -8.87 -30.89
N ALA A 27 -15.66 -8.57 -29.62
CA ALA A 27 -14.71 -7.54 -29.25
C ALA A 27 -13.40 -7.92 -29.94
N LYS A 28 -13.11 -7.24 -31.05
CA LYS A 28 -11.89 -7.42 -31.82
C LYS A 28 -10.75 -7.14 -30.85
N LYS A 29 -10.02 -8.18 -30.45
CA LYS A 29 -8.82 -8.05 -29.64
C LYS A 29 -7.93 -7.03 -30.37
N PRO A 30 -7.59 -5.89 -29.76
CA PRO A 30 -6.92 -4.82 -30.48
C PRO A 30 -5.60 -5.36 -31.03
N THR A 31 -5.45 -5.27 -32.36
CA THR A 31 -4.20 -5.45 -33.10
C THR A 31 -3.11 -4.66 -32.38
N PRO A 32 -1.87 -5.17 -32.22
CA PRO A 32 -0.85 -4.51 -31.41
C PRO A 32 -0.35 -3.24 -32.11
N SER A 33 -1.15 -2.17 -32.07
CA SER A 33 -0.70 -0.82 -32.37
C SER A 33 0.16 -0.39 -31.20
N VAL A 34 1.47 -0.21 -31.45
CA VAL A 34 2.45 0.41 -30.55
C VAL A 34 2.16 0.14 -29.09
N ALA A 35 2.69 -0.97 -28.54
CA ALA A 35 2.46 -1.38 -27.15
C ALA A 35 2.46 -0.16 -26.22
N THR A 36 1.26 0.30 -25.88
CA THR A 36 1.08 1.51 -25.12
C THR A 36 1.24 1.06 -23.68
N PHE A 37 2.27 1.54 -22.99
CA PHE A 37 2.59 1.07 -21.64
C PHE A 37 1.92 1.92 -20.56
N VAL A 38 1.19 2.98 -20.96
CA VAL A 38 0.52 3.92 -20.06
C VAL A 38 -0.96 3.96 -20.40
N PHE A 39 -1.80 3.69 -19.41
CA PHE A 39 -3.25 3.68 -19.57
C PHE A 39 -3.91 4.60 -18.53
N ALA A 40 -5.10 5.10 -18.83
CA ALA A 40 -5.95 5.70 -17.80
C ALA A 40 -6.30 4.63 -16.75
N ALA A 41 -6.30 5.03 -15.50
CA ALA A 41 -6.45 4.09 -14.41
C ALA A 41 -7.92 3.90 -13.99
N GLY A 42 -8.69 3.29 -14.89
CA GLY A 42 -10.14 3.30 -14.80
C GLY A 42 -10.70 4.55 -15.47
N ASP A 43 -11.28 5.47 -14.69
CA ASP A 43 -11.81 6.73 -15.21
C ASP A 43 -10.66 7.68 -15.61
N PRO A 44 -10.57 8.14 -16.86
CA PRO A 44 -9.57 9.10 -17.32
C PRO A 44 -9.62 10.47 -16.63
N GLN A 45 -10.70 10.80 -15.90
CA GLN A 45 -10.82 12.02 -15.11
C GLN A 45 -10.11 11.92 -13.75
N GLU A 46 -9.80 10.71 -13.29
CA GLU A 46 -8.98 10.49 -12.10
C GLU A 46 -7.53 10.84 -12.41
N GLY A 47 -6.90 11.62 -11.52
CA GLY A 47 -5.52 12.11 -11.69
C GLY A 47 -4.44 11.04 -11.53
N ASN A 48 -4.67 9.81 -12.03
CA ASN A 48 -3.75 8.69 -11.91
C ASN A 48 -3.64 7.91 -13.22
N LEU A 49 -2.40 7.61 -13.62
CA LEU A 49 -2.09 6.84 -14.82
C LEU A 49 -1.50 5.48 -14.44
N ALA A 50 -2.04 4.43 -15.04
CA ALA A 50 -1.52 3.08 -14.95
C ALA A 50 -0.27 2.96 -15.82
N THR A 51 0.90 3.16 -15.20
CA THR A 51 2.22 2.98 -15.82
C THR A 51 2.83 1.65 -15.40
N PRO A 52 3.90 1.14 -16.05
CA PRO A 52 4.57 -0.08 -15.61
C PRO A 52 5.21 0.06 -14.22
N ILE A 53 5.52 1.29 -13.80
CA ILE A 53 6.10 1.58 -12.49
C ILE A 53 5.05 1.41 -11.39
N ASN A 54 3.81 1.88 -11.59
CA ASN A 54 2.73 1.83 -10.60
C ASN A 54 1.88 0.54 -10.72
N ASN A 55 1.62 0.08 -11.94
CA ASN A 55 0.64 -0.96 -12.25
C ASN A 55 1.26 -2.30 -12.73
N SER A 56 2.52 -2.58 -12.40
CA SER A 56 3.10 -3.91 -12.64
C SER A 56 2.79 -4.88 -11.49
N ALA A 57 2.67 -6.18 -11.81
CA ALA A 57 2.45 -7.23 -10.82
C ALA A 57 3.52 -7.23 -9.72
N PHE A 58 4.78 -6.94 -10.08
CA PHE A 58 5.87 -6.83 -9.13
C PHE A 58 5.70 -5.65 -8.17
N THR A 59 5.43 -4.43 -8.68
CA THR A 59 5.21 -3.26 -7.81
C THR A 59 4.03 -3.49 -6.87
N HIS A 60 2.90 -3.98 -7.40
CA HIS A 60 1.74 -4.31 -6.59
C HIS A 60 2.09 -5.29 -5.47
N TRP A 61 2.78 -6.39 -5.79
CA TRP A 61 3.20 -7.35 -4.78
C TRP A 61 4.13 -6.71 -3.75
N PHE A 62 5.20 -6.04 -4.19
CA PHE A 62 6.21 -5.47 -3.31
C PHE A 62 5.61 -4.43 -2.35
N ILE A 63 4.87 -3.46 -2.87
CA ILE A 63 4.28 -2.37 -2.07
C ILE A 63 3.21 -2.90 -1.12
N ASN A 64 2.34 -3.81 -1.55
CA ASN A 64 1.30 -4.37 -0.67
C ASN A 64 1.87 -5.33 0.39
N GLN A 65 3.09 -5.83 0.22
CA GLN A 65 3.77 -6.63 1.25
C GLN A 65 4.55 -5.79 2.27
N LEU A 66 4.75 -4.49 2.01
CA LEU A 66 5.41 -3.60 2.97
C LEU A 66 4.60 -3.48 4.26
N PRO A 67 5.26 -3.27 5.42
CA PRO A 67 4.57 -3.14 6.71
C PRO A 67 3.50 -2.03 6.71
N ALA A 68 3.68 -0.99 5.89
CA ALA A 68 2.72 0.10 5.76
C ALA A 68 1.37 -0.36 5.17
N TYR A 69 1.37 -1.28 4.20
CA TYR A 69 0.17 -1.65 3.42
C TYR A 69 -0.28 -3.10 3.61
N ARG A 70 0.54 -3.94 4.24
CA ARG A 70 0.22 -5.35 4.49
C ARG A 70 -1.09 -5.49 5.27
N GLN A 71 -1.99 -6.37 4.87
CA GLN A 71 -3.27 -6.55 5.56
C GLN A 71 -3.11 -7.41 6.83
N GLY A 72 -3.99 -7.21 7.81
CA GLY A 72 -4.05 -8.04 9.02
C GLY A 72 -2.93 -7.81 10.06
N VAL A 73 -2.15 -6.74 9.93
CA VAL A 73 -1.08 -6.38 10.87
C VAL A 73 -1.52 -5.23 11.77
N SER A 74 -1.35 -5.40 13.08
CA SER A 74 -1.67 -4.34 14.04
C SER A 74 -0.78 -3.10 13.82
N PRO A 75 -1.28 -1.87 14.06
CA PRO A 75 -0.47 -0.65 13.89
C PRO A 75 0.84 -0.65 14.69
N PHE A 76 0.85 -1.30 15.87
CA PHE A 76 2.06 -1.48 16.67
C PHE A 76 3.11 -2.32 15.95
N GLN A 77 2.74 -3.48 15.41
CA GLN A 77 3.66 -4.34 14.65
C GLN A 77 4.17 -3.67 13.38
N ARG A 78 3.33 -2.85 12.71
CA ARG A 78 3.77 -2.03 11.57
C ARG A 78 4.85 -1.06 12.00
N GLY A 79 4.57 -0.28 13.05
CA GLY A 79 5.53 0.64 13.65
C GLY A 79 6.82 -0.05 14.05
N LEU A 80 6.74 -1.25 14.62
CA LEU A 80 7.90 -2.04 15.02
C LEU A 80 8.79 -2.42 13.83
N GLN A 81 8.22 -2.96 12.75
CA GLN A 81 8.99 -3.35 11.56
C GLN A 81 9.61 -2.14 10.85
N VAL A 82 8.84 -1.04 10.75
CA VAL A 82 9.33 0.22 10.18
C VAL A 82 10.45 0.79 11.05
N GLY A 83 10.24 0.88 12.35
CA GLY A 83 11.22 1.35 13.32
C GLY A 83 12.49 0.53 13.28
N LEU A 84 12.40 -0.81 13.32
CA LEU A 84 13.55 -1.71 13.28
C LEU A 84 14.39 -1.49 12.03
N SER A 85 13.74 -1.37 10.87
CA SER A 85 14.43 -1.07 9.61
C SER A 85 15.14 0.28 9.71
N HIS A 86 14.45 1.33 10.16
CA HIS A 86 14.99 2.69 10.25
C HIS A 86 16.14 2.82 11.25
N GLY A 87 16.00 2.25 12.45
CA GLY A 87 17.05 2.25 13.47
C GLY A 87 18.31 1.52 13.00
N PHE A 88 18.15 0.45 12.21
CA PHE A 88 19.27 -0.33 11.69
C PHE A 88 20.13 0.48 10.70
N TRP A 89 19.52 1.06 9.66
CA TRP A 89 20.29 1.73 8.61
C TRP A 89 20.79 3.11 9.02
N LEU A 90 20.05 3.83 9.87
CA LEU A 90 20.41 5.18 10.31
C LEU A 90 21.72 5.23 11.10
N LEU A 91 22.13 4.13 11.74
CA LEU A 91 23.41 4.06 12.44
C LEU A 91 24.61 4.30 11.51
N GLY A 92 24.54 3.74 10.29
CA GLY A 92 25.62 3.80 9.30
C GLY A 92 26.18 5.21 9.05
N PRO A 93 25.36 6.18 8.60
CA PRO A 93 25.84 7.54 8.35
C PRO A 93 26.37 8.24 9.61
N PHE A 94 25.79 8.00 10.80
CA PHE A 94 26.28 8.64 12.01
C PHE A 94 27.62 8.09 12.51
N VAL A 95 27.88 6.79 12.31
CA VAL A 95 29.17 6.18 12.66
C VAL A 95 30.24 6.54 11.63
N ALA A 96 29.93 6.41 10.33
CA ALA A 96 30.91 6.57 9.26
C ALA A 96 31.19 8.04 8.90
N LEU A 97 30.18 8.91 8.93
CA LEU A 97 30.26 10.31 8.51
C LEU A 97 30.04 11.29 9.68
N GLY A 98 29.96 10.77 10.91
CA GLY A 98 29.78 11.58 12.11
C GLY A 98 31.00 12.42 12.47
N PRO A 99 30.82 13.45 13.30
CA PRO A 99 31.91 14.34 13.72
C PRO A 99 32.99 13.64 14.55
N LEU A 100 32.64 12.54 15.24
CA LEU A 100 33.54 11.76 16.09
C LEU A 100 34.04 10.47 15.41
N ARG A 101 33.88 10.35 14.08
CA ARG A 101 34.19 9.12 13.32
C ARG A 101 35.62 8.61 13.47
N ASP A 102 36.59 9.50 13.69
CA ASP A 102 38.02 9.17 13.81
C ASP A 102 38.44 8.89 15.27
N THR A 103 37.49 8.75 16.19
CA THR A 103 37.75 8.53 17.62
C THR A 103 37.26 7.16 18.08
N ASN A 104 37.80 6.67 19.20
CA ASN A 104 37.33 5.44 19.85
C ASN A 104 35.86 5.51 20.34
N LEU A 105 35.26 6.71 20.31
CA LEU A 105 33.86 6.95 20.69
C LEU A 105 32.91 7.01 19.50
N ALA A 106 33.38 6.79 18.26
CA ALA A 106 32.58 6.88 17.04
C ALA A 106 31.28 6.07 17.12
N LEU A 107 31.37 4.82 17.62
CA LEU A 107 30.22 3.92 17.72
C LEU A 107 29.20 4.39 18.77
N PHE A 108 29.68 4.86 19.93
CA PHE A 108 28.81 5.40 20.98
C PHE A 108 28.11 6.69 20.53
N ALA A 109 28.86 7.62 19.93
CA ALA A 109 28.32 8.85 19.37
C ALA A 109 27.28 8.56 18.28
N GLY A 110 27.56 7.60 17.40
CA GLY A 110 26.63 7.16 16.35
C GLY A 110 25.34 6.56 16.90
N LEU A 111 25.44 5.70 17.93
CA LEU A 111 24.28 5.12 18.60
C LEU A 111 23.41 6.19 19.26
N SER A 112 24.02 7.12 20.02
CA SER A 112 23.29 8.20 20.68
C SER A 112 22.59 9.12 19.68
N ALA A 113 23.26 9.47 18.57
CA ALA A 113 22.67 10.27 17.50
C ALA A 113 21.50 9.55 16.82
N THR A 114 21.63 8.24 16.57
CA THR A 114 20.58 7.42 15.96
C THR A 114 19.35 7.33 16.87
N ILE A 115 19.54 7.06 18.16
CA ILE A 115 18.44 7.01 19.14
C ILE A 115 17.78 8.39 19.25
N GLY A 116 18.56 9.47 19.25
CA GLY A 116 18.05 10.84 19.24
C GLY A 116 17.17 11.12 18.02
N LEU A 117 17.61 10.73 16.82
CA LEU A 117 16.82 10.90 15.60
C LEU A 117 15.54 10.05 15.62
N VAL A 118 15.62 8.80 16.10
CA VAL A 118 14.44 7.94 16.29
C VAL A 118 13.47 8.57 17.29
N ALA A 119 13.94 9.21 18.36
CA ALA A 119 13.10 9.91 19.33
C ALA A 119 12.36 11.09 18.68
N ILE A 120 13.07 11.92 17.90
CA ILE A 120 12.49 13.05 17.17
C ILE A 120 11.43 12.57 16.16
N ALA A 121 11.74 11.53 15.38
CA ALA A 121 10.80 10.95 14.44
C ALA A 121 9.57 10.35 15.14
N THR A 122 9.75 9.69 16.29
CA THR A 122 8.65 9.17 17.12
C THR A 122 7.73 10.31 17.57
N LEU A 123 8.31 11.42 18.05
CA LEU A 123 7.55 12.60 18.46
C LEU A 123 6.80 13.22 17.29
N ALA A 124 7.42 13.31 16.11
CA ALA A 124 6.76 13.82 14.91
C ALA A 124 5.53 12.98 14.54
N ILE A 125 5.63 11.64 14.62
CA ILE A 125 4.49 10.74 14.40
C ILE A 125 3.42 10.95 15.48
N ALA A 126 3.80 11.13 16.74
CA ALA A 126 2.86 11.38 17.83
C ALA A 126 2.10 12.71 17.63
N VAL A 127 2.79 13.79 17.26
CA VAL A 127 2.16 15.08 16.93
C VAL A 127 1.24 14.95 15.71
N TYR A 128 1.65 14.18 14.70
CA TYR A 128 0.79 13.88 13.56
C TYR A 128 -0.50 13.15 13.97
N ALA A 129 -0.43 12.23 14.93
CA ALA A 129 -1.61 11.55 15.46
C ALA A 129 -2.60 12.54 16.09
N GLU A 130 -2.10 13.56 16.81
CA GLU A 130 -2.93 14.59 17.43
C GLU A 130 -3.56 15.56 16.43
N SER A 131 -2.99 15.68 15.21
CA SER A 131 -3.57 16.50 14.14
C SER A 131 -4.84 15.93 13.51
N ALA A 132 -5.32 14.78 13.98
CA ALA A 132 -6.50 14.07 13.48
C ALA A 132 -6.44 13.85 11.95
N PRO A 133 -5.48 13.03 11.47
CA PRO A 133 -5.23 12.88 10.05
C PRO A 133 -6.40 12.24 9.31
N LEU A 134 -6.57 12.65 8.05
CA LEU A 134 -7.54 12.06 7.13
C LEU A 134 -7.24 10.57 6.88
N PRO A 135 -8.27 9.78 6.53
CA PRO A 135 -8.08 8.37 6.23
C PRO A 135 -7.11 8.16 5.06
N PRO A 136 -6.33 7.06 5.08
CA PRO A 136 -5.45 6.69 4.00
C PRO A 136 -6.17 6.63 2.65
N ILE A 137 -5.58 7.27 1.64
CA ILE A 137 -6.10 7.25 0.28
C ILE A 137 -5.81 5.92 -0.41
N ALA A 138 -6.81 5.37 -1.08
CA ALA A 138 -6.60 4.24 -1.98
C ALA A 138 -5.90 4.74 -3.23
N THR A 139 -4.92 3.97 -3.70
CA THR A 139 -4.24 4.24 -4.97
C THR A 139 -4.36 3.00 -5.85
N LEU A 140 -3.95 3.12 -7.11
CA LEU A 140 -3.91 1.97 -8.00
C LEU A 140 -3.00 0.88 -7.46
N THR A 141 -1.82 1.22 -6.96
CA THR A 141 -0.87 0.24 -6.39
C THR A 141 -1.40 -0.37 -5.10
N THR A 142 -2.15 0.41 -4.31
CA THR A 142 -2.67 -0.01 -3.00
C THR A 142 -4.18 0.25 -2.93
N PRO A 143 -5.01 -0.62 -3.56
CA PRO A 143 -6.46 -0.41 -3.61
C PRO A 143 -7.15 -0.54 -2.25
N LYS A 144 -6.52 -1.23 -1.30
CA LYS A 144 -7.06 -1.49 0.04
C LYS A 144 -6.09 -0.98 1.09
N PRO A 145 -6.03 0.34 1.34
CA PRO A 145 -5.16 0.86 2.37
C PRO A 145 -5.65 0.42 3.77
N PRO A 146 -4.76 0.33 4.78
CA PRO A 146 -5.14 -0.10 6.12
C PRO A 146 -6.10 0.90 6.77
N THR A 147 -7.26 0.43 7.20
CA THR A 147 -8.26 1.26 7.90
C THR A 147 -7.78 1.73 9.27
N ASP A 148 -6.91 0.96 9.92
CA ASP A 148 -6.41 1.24 11.27
C ASP A 148 -5.57 2.53 11.34
N LEU A 149 -4.98 2.96 10.22
CA LEU A 149 -4.23 4.22 10.11
C LEU A 149 -5.13 5.41 9.72
N GLY A 150 -6.44 5.21 9.63
CA GLY A 150 -7.42 6.29 9.47
C GLY A 150 -7.89 6.89 10.79
N VAL A 151 -7.40 6.41 11.93
CA VAL A 151 -7.77 6.91 13.26
C VAL A 151 -6.54 7.35 14.05
N PRO A 152 -6.63 8.42 14.88
CA PRO A 152 -5.52 8.89 15.72
C PRO A 152 -4.91 7.79 16.59
N GLN A 153 -5.74 6.87 17.09
CA GLN A 153 -5.31 5.77 17.95
C GLN A 153 -4.34 4.81 17.23
N GLY A 154 -4.53 4.59 15.93
CA GLY A 154 -3.64 3.77 15.12
C GLY A 154 -2.24 4.40 15.03
N TRP A 155 -2.19 5.71 14.78
CA TRP A 155 -0.94 6.48 14.72
C TRP A 155 -0.19 6.50 16.05
N ARG A 156 -0.88 6.67 17.18
CA ARG A 156 -0.26 6.55 18.52
C ARG A 156 0.33 5.16 18.76
N SER A 157 -0.38 4.12 18.34
CA SER A 157 0.10 2.74 18.47
C SER A 157 1.31 2.46 17.55
N LEU A 158 1.29 3.02 16.34
CA LEU A 158 2.42 2.98 15.42
C LEU A 158 3.64 3.72 15.98
N ALA A 159 3.47 4.91 16.56
CA ALA A 159 4.56 5.68 17.17
C ALA A 159 5.26 4.88 18.28
N ARG A 160 4.48 4.22 19.16
CA ARG A 160 5.04 3.34 20.20
C ARG A 160 5.84 2.19 19.59
N GLY A 161 5.28 1.52 18.58
CA GLY A 161 5.99 0.47 17.85
C GLY A 161 7.29 0.98 17.22
N PHE A 162 7.26 2.16 16.60
CA PHE A 162 8.42 2.79 15.97
C PHE A 162 9.53 3.11 16.96
N TRP A 163 9.21 3.59 18.16
CA TRP A 163 10.20 3.83 19.22
C TRP A 163 10.93 2.56 19.64
N PHE A 164 10.20 1.49 19.99
CA PHE A 164 10.79 0.22 20.39
C PHE A 164 11.53 -0.46 19.23
N GLY A 165 10.99 -0.37 18.01
CA GLY A 165 11.64 -0.88 16.81
C GLY A 165 12.93 -0.14 16.50
N GLY A 166 12.90 1.19 16.49
CA GLY A 166 14.06 2.01 16.14
C GLY A 166 15.21 1.91 17.13
N THR A 167 14.90 1.89 18.43
CA THR A 167 15.92 1.67 19.47
C THR A 167 16.53 0.27 19.34
N SER A 168 15.72 -0.79 19.23
CA SER A 168 16.24 -2.16 19.06
C SER A 168 17.04 -2.35 17.77
N GLY A 169 16.61 -1.76 16.65
CA GLY A 169 17.34 -1.79 15.38
C GLY A 169 18.71 -1.11 15.47
N ALA A 170 18.80 0.02 16.17
CA ALA A 170 20.06 0.74 16.40
C ALA A 170 21.02 -0.05 17.31
N PHE A 171 20.52 -0.67 18.37
CA PHE A 171 21.31 -1.57 19.22
C PHE A 171 21.78 -2.80 18.44
N PHE A 172 20.91 -3.39 17.62
CA PHE A 172 21.27 -4.55 16.81
C PHE A 172 22.37 -4.20 15.80
N ALA A 173 22.24 -3.10 15.06
CA ALA A 173 23.29 -2.63 14.15
C ALA A 173 24.61 -2.35 14.88
N THR A 174 24.55 -1.75 16.07
CA THR A 174 25.72 -1.49 16.91
C THR A 174 26.39 -2.80 17.35
N ALA A 175 25.60 -3.79 17.77
CA ALA A 175 26.10 -5.10 18.15
C ALA A 175 26.79 -5.80 16.96
N LEU A 176 26.20 -5.75 15.76
CA LEU A 176 26.85 -6.31 14.57
C LEU A 176 28.18 -5.62 14.26
N LEU A 177 28.22 -4.28 14.31
CA LEU A 177 29.47 -3.55 14.09
C LEU A 177 30.53 -3.90 15.13
N LEU A 178 30.13 -4.07 16.40
CA LEU A 178 31.03 -4.47 17.47
C LEU A 178 31.56 -5.90 17.28
N ILE A 179 30.73 -6.83 16.78
CA ILE A 179 31.12 -8.23 16.55
C ILE A 179 32.01 -8.41 15.31
N PHE A 180 31.79 -7.64 14.25
CA PHE A 180 32.51 -7.84 12.98
C PHE A 180 33.71 -6.90 12.77
N THR A 181 33.83 -5.81 13.54
CA THR A 181 34.92 -4.83 13.40
C THR A 181 36.05 -5.05 14.42
N PHE A 182 35.82 -5.87 15.45
CA PHE A 182 36.80 -6.30 16.45
C PHE A 182 36.93 -7.82 16.45
#